data_AF-A0A6S6UKU7-F1
#
_entry.id   AF-A0A6S6UKU7-F1
#
_cell.length_a   1.000
_cell.length_b   1.000
_cell.length_c   1.000
_cell.angle_alpha   90.00
_cell.angle_beta   90.00
_cell.angle_gamma   90.00
#
_symmetry.space_group_name_H-M   'P 1'
#
loop_
_entity.id
_entity.type
_entity.pdbx_description
1 polymer ?
#
loop_
_entity_poly.entity_id
_entity_poly.type
_entity_poly.pdbx_seq_one_letter_code
_entity_poly.pdbx_strand_id
1 'polypeptide(L)'
;MKALLFLVTSLLLSFNVQAEEPNTANGQRLFKASRCLECHSVGVFTSKDRKVKDLAGLERKVRQCDANLSTNWFDDQILDVVAYLNSTYYKFKPVSATNADNAELLTPLKTAELDKPEETVKK
;
A
#
# COMPACT_ATOMS: atom_id res chain seq x y z
N MET A 1 46.80 -6.46 11.97
CA MET A 1 46.20 -6.05 10.68
C MET A 1 44.87 -6.74 10.36
N LYS A 2 44.71 -8.07 10.59
CA LYS A 2 43.41 -8.76 10.40
C LYS A 2 42.29 -8.27 11.34
N ALA A 3 42.61 -8.00 12.62
CA ALA A 3 41.63 -7.49 13.60
C ALA A 3 41.09 -6.09 13.27
N LEU A 4 41.85 -5.27 12.54
CA LEU A 4 41.37 -3.96 12.08
C LEU A 4 40.33 -4.10 10.96
N LEU A 5 40.42 -5.17 10.16
CA LEU A 5 39.52 -5.44 9.04
C LEU A 5 38.15 -5.97 9.50
N PHE A 6 38.11 -6.65 10.66
CA PHE A 6 36.88 -7.08 11.32
C PHE A 6 36.11 -5.93 12.01
N LEU A 7 36.81 -4.86 12.40
CA LEU A 7 36.18 -3.74 13.13
C LEU A 7 35.44 -2.77 12.18
N VAL A 8 35.92 -2.62 10.94
CA VAL A 8 35.28 -1.77 9.92
C VAL A 8 34.00 -2.40 9.34
N THR A 9 33.93 -3.73 9.29
CA THR A 9 32.75 -4.46 8.79
C THR A 9 31.57 -4.44 9.76
N SER A 10 31.82 -4.29 11.07
CA SER A 10 30.76 -4.24 12.08
C SER A 10 30.00 -2.90 12.14
N LEU A 11 30.52 -1.82 11.52
CA LEU A 11 29.95 -0.47 11.61
C LEU A 11 28.90 -0.16 10.52
N LEU A 12 28.75 -1.02 9.51
CA LEU A 12 27.89 -0.76 8.35
C LEU A 12 26.45 -1.30 8.47
N LEU A 13 26.02 -1.82 9.62
CA LEU A 13 24.72 -2.50 9.78
C LEU A 13 23.61 -1.69 10.47
N SER A 14 23.76 -0.37 10.63
CA SER A 14 22.74 0.47 11.28
C SER A 14 21.97 1.34 10.29
N PHE A 15 21.39 0.73 9.24
CA PHE A 15 20.34 1.41 8.46
C PHE A 15 19.00 1.22 9.19
N ASN A 16 18.60 2.23 9.96
CA ASN A 16 17.25 2.29 10.51
C ASN A 16 16.30 2.57 9.35
N VAL A 17 15.43 1.61 9.01
CA VAL A 17 14.26 1.86 8.16
C VAL A 17 13.34 2.79 8.97
N GLN A 18 13.13 4.00 8.47
CA GLN A 18 12.13 4.92 9.00
C GLN A 18 10.84 4.64 8.23
N ALA A 19 9.83 4.10 8.91
CA ALA A 19 8.48 4.12 8.38
C ALA A 19 7.99 5.57 8.43
N GLU A 20 7.77 6.17 7.26
CA GLU A 20 7.17 7.50 7.18
C GLU A 20 5.65 7.38 7.41
N GLU A 21 5.09 8.28 8.22
CA GLU A 21 3.65 8.38 8.40
C GLU A 21 2.99 8.85 7.09
N PRO A 22 1.84 8.29 6.69
CA PRO A 22 1.17 8.68 5.45
C PRO A 22 0.92 10.20 5.34
N ASN A 23 1.36 10.79 4.22
CA ASN A 23 1.27 12.20 3.92
C ASN A 23 -0.04 12.55 3.21
N THR A 24 -1.02 13.01 3.99
CA THR A 24 -2.35 13.39 3.46
C THR A 24 -2.32 14.51 2.41
N ALA A 25 -1.36 15.44 2.46
CA ALA A 25 -1.25 16.51 1.48
C ALA A 25 -0.79 15.97 0.12
N ASN A 26 0.18 15.04 0.13
CA ASN A 26 0.57 14.33 -1.07
C ASN A 26 -0.58 13.46 -1.61
N GLY A 27 -1.28 12.74 -0.73
CA GLY A 27 -2.46 11.95 -1.07
C GLY A 27 -3.56 12.77 -1.74
N GLN A 28 -3.82 13.98 -1.26
CA GLN A 28 -4.76 14.90 -1.91
C GLN A 28 -4.31 15.28 -3.32
N ARG A 29 -3.01 15.60 -3.49
CA ARG A 29 -2.44 15.97 -4.80
C ARG A 29 -2.57 14.82 -5.79
N LEU A 30 -2.20 13.60 -5.37
CA LEU A 30 -2.33 12.38 -6.18
C LEU A 30 -3.78 12.10 -6.53
N PHE A 31 -4.70 12.17 -5.56
CA PHE A 31 -6.13 11.98 -5.80
C PHE A 31 -6.67 12.99 -6.82
N LYS A 32 -6.32 14.27 -6.71
CA LYS A 32 -6.74 15.31 -7.66
C LYS A 32 -6.15 15.14 -9.06
N ALA A 33 -4.91 14.66 -9.14
CA ALA A 33 -4.26 14.36 -10.42
C ALA A 33 -4.77 13.05 -11.04
N SER A 34 -5.36 12.18 -10.23
CA SER A 34 -5.93 10.91 -10.68
C SER A 34 -7.26 11.09 -11.38
N ARG A 35 -7.64 10.05 -12.12
CA ARG A 35 -8.91 9.94 -12.85
C ARG A 35 -9.97 9.18 -12.04
N CYS A 36 -9.80 9.09 -10.70
CA CYS A 36 -10.71 8.34 -9.81
C CYS A 36 -12.19 8.74 -9.95
N LEU A 37 -12.44 10.01 -10.26
CA LEU A 37 -13.78 10.57 -10.37
C LEU A 37 -14.31 10.66 -11.81
N GLU A 38 -13.58 10.12 -12.79
CA GLU A 38 -14.06 10.18 -14.18
C GLU A 38 -15.20 9.21 -14.45
N CYS A 39 -15.19 8.03 -13.81
CA CYS A 39 -16.27 7.07 -13.96
C CYS A 39 -17.42 7.35 -12.99
N HIS A 40 -17.14 7.88 -11.80
CA HIS A 40 -18.14 8.06 -10.72
C HIS A 40 -17.95 9.41 -10.00
N SER A 41 -19.03 9.99 -9.49
CA SER A 41 -18.95 11.23 -8.70
C SER A 41 -18.51 10.97 -7.24
N VAL A 42 -18.26 12.05 -6.49
CA VAL A 42 -17.91 12.02 -5.06
C VAL A 42 -18.94 11.28 -4.17
N GLY A 43 -20.14 11.02 -4.68
CA GLY A 43 -21.17 10.24 -3.99
C GLY A 43 -20.72 8.84 -3.57
N VAL A 44 -19.71 8.26 -4.24
CA VAL A 44 -19.13 6.95 -3.87
C VAL A 44 -18.48 6.94 -2.48
N PHE A 45 -18.00 8.09 -2.01
CA PHE A 45 -17.41 8.23 -0.68
C PHE A 45 -18.43 8.59 0.40
N THR A 46 -19.47 9.35 0.02
CA THR A 46 -20.41 9.94 0.99
C THR A 46 -21.72 9.16 1.14
N SER A 47 -22.05 8.26 0.21
CA SER A 47 -23.28 7.46 0.26
C SER A 47 -23.42 6.68 1.57
N LYS A 48 -24.66 6.60 2.08
CA LYS A 48 -25.02 5.79 3.26
C LYS A 48 -24.78 4.29 2.99
N ASP A 49 -24.97 3.86 1.75
CA ASP A 49 -24.82 2.46 1.32
C ASP A 49 -23.43 2.14 0.77
N ARG A 50 -22.43 2.99 1.03
CA ARG A 50 -21.05 2.81 0.56
C ARG A 50 -20.49 1.45 0.97
N LYS A 51 -19.81 0.77 0.04
CA LYS A 51 -19.32 -0.60 0.21
C LYS A 51 -18.06 -0.71 1.06
N VAL A 52 -17.23 0.34 1.09
CA VAL A 52 -16.04 0.41 1.94
C VAL A 52 -16.48 0.67 3.39
N LYS A 53 -16.14 -0.25 4.31
CA LYS A 53 -16.60 -0.23 5.71
C LYS A 53 -15.48 -0.06 6.74
N ASP A 54 -14.22 -0.21 6.34
CA ASP A 54 -13.05 -0.11 7.20
C ASP A 54 -11.83 0.40 6.41
N LEU A 55 -10.73 0.66 7.12
CA LEU A 55 -9.51 1.21 6.52
C LEU A 55 -8.84 0.24 5.53
N ALA A 56 -8.82 -1.06 5.85
CA ALA A 56 -8.29 -2.09 4.96
C ALA A 56 -9.09 -2.17 3.65
N GLY A 57 -10.41 -2.06 3.72
CA GLY A 57 -11.29 -2.00 2.56
C GLY A 57 -11.11 -0.75 1.73
N LEU A 58 -10.77 0.38 2.36
CA LEU A 58 -10.43 1.61 1.66
C LEU A 58 -9.12 1.43 0.89
N GLU A 59 -8.09 0.87 1.52
CA GLU A 59 -6.82 0.59 0.85
C GLU A 59 -7.01 -0.35 -0.35
N ARG A 60 -7.71 -1.47 -0.18
CA ARG A 60 -8.02 -2.37 -1.30
C ARG A 60 -8.73 -1.65 -2.45
N LYS A 61 -9.64 -0.71 -2.12
CA LYS A 61 -10.34 0.08 -3.13
C LYS A 61 -9.39 1.02 -3.87
N VAL A 62 -8.49 1.71 -3.16
CA VAL A 62 -7.50 2.61 -3.78
C VAL A 62 -6.53 1.83 -4.68
N ARG A 63 -6.06 0.65 -4.25
CA ARG A 63 -5.24 -0.25 -5.07
C ARG A 63 -5.95 -0.68 -6.35
N GLN A 64 -7.24 -1.01 -6.24
CA GLN A 64 -8.05 -1.34 -7.42
C GLN A 64 -8.19 -0.14 -8.38
N CYS A 65 -8.37 1.07 -7.84
CA CYS A 65 -8.39 2.29 -8.65
C CYS A 65 -7.06 2.52 -9.34
N ASP A 66 -5.93 2.37 -8.64
CA ASP A 66 -4.60 2.50 -9.22
C ASP A 66 -4.37 1.51 -10.36
N ALA A 67 -4.71 0.23 -10.17
CA ALA A 67 -4.59 -0.79 -11.20
C ALA A 67 -5.46 -0.48 -12.43
N ASN A 68 -6.73 -0.12 -12.22
CA ASN A 68 -7.69 0.15 -13.30
C ASN A 68 -7.35 1.43 -14.08
N LEU A 69 -6.73 2.41 -13.42
CA LEU A 69 -6.32 3.68 -14.04
C LEU A 69 -4.85 3.67 -14.49
N SER A 70 -4.11 2.59 -14.17
CA SER A 70 -2.69 2.41 -14.44
C SER A 70 -1.85 3.61 -13.97
N THR A 71 -2.14 4.12 -12.77
CA THR A 71 -1.42 5.27 -12.20
C THR A 71 0.01 4.90 -11.75
N ASN A 72 0.29 3.60 -11.56
CA ASN A 72 1.59 3.06 -11.17
C ASN A 72 2.12 3.68 -9.87
N TRP A 73 1.25 3.86 -8.88
CA TRP A 73 1.63 4.37 -7.57
C TRP A 73 2.43 3.33 -6.78
N PHE A 74 3.46 3.80 -6.09
CA PHE A 74 4.15 3.00 -5.07
C PHE A 74 3.26 2.83 -3.83
N ASP A 75 3.58 1.85 -2.97
CA ASP A 75 2.79 1.55 -1.76
C ASP A 75 2.58 2.78 -0.87
N ASP A 76 3.62 3.58 -0.63
CA ASP A 76 3.51 4.79 0.21
C ASP A 76 2.55 5.83 -0.41
N GLN A 77 2.56 5.97 -1.74
CA GLN A 77 1.65 6.86 -2.45
C GLN A 77 0.19 6.39 -2.34
N ILE A 78 -0.03 5.07 -2.36
CA ILE A 78 -1.35 4.48 -2.12
C ILE A 78 -1.78 4.78 -0.69
N LEU A 79 -0.91 4.59 0.30
CA LEU A 79 -1.21 4.87 1.70
C LEU A 79 -1.48 6.36 1.96
N ASP A 80 -0.78 7.27 1.28
CA ASP A 80 -1.06 8.71 1.31
C ASP A 80 -2.48 9.03 0.84
N VAL A 81 -2.90 8.43 -0.29
CA VAL A 81 -4.25 8.61 -0.83
C VAL A 81 -5.30 8.00 0.11
N VAL A 82 -5.03 6.84 0.69
CA VAL A 82 -5.90 6.21 1.70
C VAL A 82 -6.04 7.12 2.91
N ALA A 83 -4.95 7.67 3.42
CA ALA A 83 -4.96 8.58 4.56
C ALA A 83 -5.74 9.86 4.24
N TYR A 84 -5.58 10.42 3.05
CA TYR A 84 -6.37 11.57 2.57
C TYR A 84 -7.86 11.26 2.49
N LEU A 85 -8.25 10.15 1.84
CA LEU A 85 -9.65 9.77 1.69
C LEU A 85 -10.28 9.43 3.04
N ASN A 86 -9.54 8.77 3.92
CA ASN A 86 -10.00 8.45 5.26
C ASN A 86 -10.22 9.71 6.08
N SER A 87 -9.24 10.63 6.10
CA SER A 87 -9.35 11.89 6.83
C SER A 87 -10.41 12.82 6.23
N THR A 88 -10.73 12.72 4.95
CA THR A 88 -11.72 13.60 4.31
C THR A 88 -13.14 13.06 4.41
N TYR A 89 -13.35 11.77 4.12
CA TYR A 89 -14.69 11.21 3.90
C TYR A 89 -15.09 10.12 4.91
N TYR A 90 -14.18 9.21 5.27
CA TYR A 90 -14.56 7.97 5.96
C TYR A 90 -14.44 8.02 7.48
N LYS A 91 -13.40 8.66 8.01
CA LYS A 91 -13.12 8.82 9.45
C LYS A 91 -12.99 7.48 10.20
N PHE A 92 -12.49 6.44 9.53
CA PHE A 92 -12.15 5.18 10.20
C PHE A 92 -10.98 5.41 11.16
N LYS A 93 -10.98 4.66 12.27
CA LYS A 93 -9.85 4.66 13.18
C LYS A 93 -8.65 3.98 12.48
N PRO A 94 -7.43 4.51 12.66
CA PRO A 94 -6.23 3.81 12.21
C PRO A 94 -6.13 2.45 12.91
N VAL A 95 -5.51 1.48 12.24
CA VAL A 95 -5.31 0.13 12.78
C VAL A 95 -4.23 0.22 13.86
N SER A 96 -4.56 0.74 15.04
CA SER A 96 -3.68 0.74 16.21
C SER A 96 -4.19 -0.26 17.26
N ALA A 97 -3.51 -1.40 17.31
CA ALA A 97 -3.34 -2.30 18.46
C ALA A 97 -4.58 -2.77 19.25
N THR A 98 -5.68 -3.14 18.60
CA THR A 98 -6.61 -4.13 19.20
C THR A 98 -6.91 -5.21 18.18
N ASN A 99 -6.26 -6.36 18.39
CA ASN A 99 -6.36 -7.62 17.65
C ASN A 99 -5.49 -7.65 16.37
N ALA A 100 -4.22 -8.00 16.60
CA ALA A 100 -3.22 -8.33 15.60
C ALA A 100 -3.26 -9.83 15.24
N ASP A 101 -4.44 -10.39 15.04
CA ASP A 101 -4.68 -11.78 14.62
C ASP A 101 -4.72 -11.96 13.10
N ASN A 102 -4.61 -10.89 12.31
CA ASN A 102 -4.52 -10.98 10.84
C ASN A 102 -3.54 -9.97 10.24
N ALA A 103 -2.37 -9.82 10.86
CA ALA A 103 -1.20 -9.13 10.30
C ALA A 103 -0.50 -9.95 9.20
N GLU A 104 -1.27 -10.48 8.24
CA GLU A 104 -0.78 -11.06 6.99
C GLU A 104 -1.19 -10.20 5.80
N LEU A 105 -1.03 -8.87 5.93
CA LEU A 105 -1.24 -7.97 4.81
C LEU A 105 -0.30 -6.76 4.83
N LEU A 106 0.96 -6.99 5.23
CA LEU A 106 2.11 -6.17 4.85
C LEU A 106 3.35 -7.04 4.57
N THR A 107 3.16 -8.31 4.22
CA THR A 107 4.23 -9.04 3.54
C THR A 107 4.36 -8.46 2.13
N PRO A 108 5.56 -8.08 1.67
CA PRO A 108 5.75 -7.67 0.28
C PRO A 108 5.17 -8.75 -0.62
N LEU A 109 4.40 -8.32 -1.63
CA LEU A 109 3.94 -9.16 -2.73
C LEU A 109 4.97 -10.25 -3.00
N LYS A 110 4.62 -11.48 -2.59
CA LYS A 110 5.33 -12.70 -2.97
C LYS A 110 5.54 -12.56 -4.47
N THR A 111 6.79 -12.48 -4.90
CA THR A 111 7.14 -12.61 -6.32
C THR A 111 6.43 -13.85 -6.80
N ALA A 112 5.41 -13.65 -7.63
CA ALA A 112 4.82 -14.71 -8.40
C ALA A 112 5.93 -15.18 -9.34
N GLU A 113 6.65 -16.19 -8.86
CA GLU A 113 7.50 -17.05 -9.66
C GLU A 113 6.67 -17.44 -10.89
N LEU A 114 7.18 -17.08 -12.06
CA LEU A 114 6.69 -17.57 -13.34
C LEU A 114 6.93 -19.08 -13.38
N ASP A 115 5.98 -19.85 -12.86
CA ASP A 115 5.93 -21.29 -13.09
C ASP A 115 5.47 -21.52 -14.55
N LYS A 116 6.46 -21.60 -15.44
CA LYS A 116 6.25 -22.07 -16.81
C LYS A 116 6.19 -23.59 -16.74
N PRO A 117 5.09 -24.22 -17.21
CA PRO A 117 4.94 -25.66 -17.09
C PRO A 117 6.04 -26.40 -17.87
N GLU A 118 6.58 -27.40 -17.19
CA GLU A 118 7.47 -28.44 -17.67
C GLU A 118 6.83 -29.15 -18.88
N GLU A 119 7.38 -28.93 -20.08
CA GLU A 119 7.01 -29.70 -21.27
C GLU A 119 7.78 -31.03 -21.23
N THR A 120 7.13 -32.07 -20.71
CA THR A 120 7.59 -33.46 -20.86
C THR A 120 6.54 -34.32 -21.58
N VAL A 121 6.75 -34.41 -22.90
CA VAL A 121 6.79 -35.63 -23.74
C VAL A 121 5.76 -36.74 -23.51
N LYS A 122 4.99 -37.04 -24.57
CA LYS A 122 4.56 -38.37 -25.10
C LYS A 122 3.57 -38.07 -26.25
N LYS A 123 3.70 -38.53 -27.49
CA LYS A 123 4.24 -39.75 -28.09
C LYS A 123 4.51 -39.47 -29.58
#